data_AF-A0A352V660-F1
#
_entry.id   AF-A0A352V660-F1
#
_cell.length_a   1.000
_cell.length_b   1.000
_cell.length_c   1.000
_cell.angle_alpha   90.00
_cell.angle_beta   90.00
_cell.angle_gamma   90.00
#
_symmetry.space_group_name_H-M   'P 1'
#
loop_
_entity.id
_entity.type
_entity.pdbx_description
1 polymer ?
#
loop_
_entity_poly.entity_id
_entity_poly.type
_entity_poly.pdbx_seq_one_letter_code
_entity_poly.pdbx_strand_id
1 'polypeptide(L)'
;MEQNLRFAATYRDDMWITIQFMELKKGDLFYLFEPDGTRVYDENSNLVFRAETDAYYNNNNIGAIQYTIPRHELKLISQSAWSNE
;
A
#
# COMPACT_ATOMS: atom_id res chain seq x y z
N MET A 1 -2.34 -18.42 -18.59
CA MET A 1 -1.81 -17.05 -18.46
C MET A 1 -1.97 -16.66 -17.00
N GLU A 2 -0.91 -16.80 -16.21
CA GLU A 2 -0.92 -16.37 -14.81
C GLU A 2 -1.10 -14.85 -14.82
N GLN A 3 -2.17 -14.39 -14.19
CA GLN A 3 -2.40 -12.96 -14.06
C GLN A 3 -1.33 -12.41 -13.13
N ASN A 4 -0.48 -11.51 -13.63
CA ASN A 4 0.42 -10.64 -12.85
C ASN A 4 -0.42 -9.72 -11.96
N LEU A 5 -1.08 -10.28 -10.94
CA LEU A 5 -1.85 -9.53 -9.98
C LEU A 5 -0.85 -8.92 -9.01
N ARG A 6 -0.67 -7.60 -9.10
CA ARG A 6 0.03 -6.86 -8.06
C ARG A 6 -0.87 -6.89 -6.82
N PHE A 7 -0.31 -7.35 -5.70
CA PHE A 7 -0.99 -7.37 -4.41
C PHE A 7 -0.56 -6.15 -3.61
N ALA A 8 -1.45 -5.68 -2.75
CA ALA A 8 -1.14 -4.66 -1.77
C ALA A 8 -1.32 -5.26 -0.37
N ALA A 9 -0.70 -4.65 0.63
CA ALA A 9 -1.15 -4.83 2.01
C ALA A 9 -1.60 -3.48 2.54
N THR A 10 -2.74 -3.42 3.20
CA THR A 10 -3.27 -2.18 3.78
C THR A 10 -3.39 -2.28 5.28
N TYR A 11 -3.21 -1.15 5.98
CA TYR A 11 -3.36 -1.08 7.43
C TYR A 11 -4.82 -0.80 7.81
N ARG A 12 -5.50 -1.80 8.36
CA ARG A 12 -6.90 -1.73 8.82
C ARG A 12 -7.02 -2.51 10.12
N ASP A 13 -7.86 -2.02 11.04
CA ASP A 13 -8.10 -2.67 12.35
C ASP A 13 -6.79 -3.03 13.10
N ASP A 14 -5.84 -2.09 13.10
CA ASP A 14 -4.51 -2.21 13.70
C ASP A 14 -3.62 -3.34 13.17
N MET A 15 -3.91 -3.84 11.97
CA MET A 15 -3.13 -4.89 11.32
C MET A 15 -2.91 -4.62 9.84
N TRP A 16 -1.83 -5.17 9.31
CA TRP A 16 -1.58 -5.19 7.87
C TRP A 16 -2.24 -6.42 7.25
N ILE A 17 -3.19 -6.19 6.34
CA ILE A 17 -3.90 -7.26 5.62
C ILE A 17 -3.55 -7.21 4.14
N THR A 18 -3.23 -8.37 3.55
CA THR A 18 -3.01 -8.50 2.11
C THR A 18 -4.34 -8.45 1.38
N ILE A 19 -4.43 -7.62 0.35
CA ILE A 19 -5.61 -7.40 -0.49
C ILE A 19 -5.20 -7.37 -1.97
N GLN A 20 -6.18 -7.48 -2.87
CA GLN A 20 -5.92 -7.14 -4.27
C GLN A 20 -5.70 -5.63 -4.41
N PHE A 21 -4.83 -5.23 -5.34
CA PHE A 21 -4.56 -3.80 -5.59
C PHE A 21 -5.85 -2.98 -5.82
N MET A 22 -6.82 -3.56 -6.55
CA MET A 22 -8.09 -2.89 -6.88
C MET A 22 -9.04 -2.70 -5.67
N GLU A 23 -8.73 -3.31 -4.53
CA GLU A 23 -9.50 -3.13 -3.29
C GLU A 23 -9.00 -1.95 -2.43
N LEU A 24 -7.91 -1.30 -2.83
CA LEU A 24 -7.41 -0.10 -2.16
C LEU A 24 -8.43 1.03 -2.25
N LYS A 25 -8.69 1.66 -1.10
CA LYS A 25 -9.60 2.77 -0.93
C LYS A 25 -8.87 4.05 -0.58
N LYS A 26 -9.45 5.18 -0.97
CA LYS A 26 -8.95 6.49 -0.54
C LYS A 26 -8.78 6.52 0.98
N GLY A 27 -7.61 6.96 1.43
CA GLY A 27 -7.23 7.06 2.83
C GLY A 27 -6.47 5.85 3.38
N ASP A 28 -6.48 4.71 2.69
CA ASP A 28 -5.73 3.53 3.09
C ASP A 28 -4.22 3.85 3.14
N LEU A 29 -3.57 3.40 4.21
CA LEU A 29 -2.12 3.21 4.21
C LEU A 29 -1.82 1.85 3.60
N PHE A 30 -0.85 1.80 2.68
CA PHE A 30 -0.57 0.56 1.95
C PHE A 30 0.91 0.34 1.60
N TYR A 31 1.24 -0.93 1.41
CA TYR A 31 2.45 -1.46 0.77
C TYR A 31 2.09 -2.06 -0.59
N LEU A 32 3.03 -2.04 -1.52
CA LEU A 32 2.91 -2.74 -2.80
C LEU A 32 3.91 -3.90 -2.88
N PHE A 33 3.48 -4.96 -3.56
CA PHE A 33 4.31 -6.13 -3.84
C PHE A 33 4.36 -6.39 -5.35
N GLU A 34 5.53 -6.76 -5.84
CA GLU A 34 5.70 -7.40 -7.13
C GLU A 34 5.08 -8.81 -7.10
N PRO A 35 4.81 -9.43 -8.28
CA PRO A 35 4.19 -10.76 -8.35
C PRO A 35 4.95 -11.87 -7.61
N ASP A 36 6.26 -11.71 -7.42
CA ASP A 36 7.12 -12.64 -6.67
C ASP A 36 7.09 -12.42 -5.15
N GLY A 37 6.33 -11.43 -4.67
CA GLY A 37 6.24 -11.04 -3.27
C GLY A 37 7.31 -10.02 -2.83
N THR A 38 8.14 -9.52 -3.74
CA THR A 38 9.12 -8.47 -3.43
C THR A 38 8.42 -7.15 -3.15
N ARG A 39 8.85 -6.45 -2.09
CA ARG A 39 8.31 -5.12 -1.74
C ARG A 39 8.74 -4.06 -2.75
N VAL A 40 7.81 -3.21 -3.15
CA VAL A 40 8.06 -2.06 -4.01
C VAL A 40 8.37 -0.82 -3.15
N TYR A 41 9.43 -0.12 -3.51
CA TYR A 41 9.85 1.13 -2.88
C TYR A 41 9.75 2.28 -3.89
N ASP A 42 9.50 3.49 -3.42
CA ASP A 42 9.68 4.68 -4.27
C ASP A 42 11.17 5.04 -4.44
N GLU A 43 11.45 6.06 -5.25
CA GLU A 43 12.80 6.58 -5.51
C GLU A 43 13.54 7.08 -4.25
N ASN A 44 12.80 7.38 -3.18
CA ASN A 44 13.31 7.86 -1.90
C ASN A 44 13.37 6.75 -0.84
N SER A 45 13.22 5.48 -1.24
CA SER A 45 13.17 4.31 -0.35
C SER A 45 11.99 4.29 0.63
N ASN A 46 10.91 5.04 0.36
CA ASN A 46 9.67 4.91 1.12
C ASN A 46 8.95 3.62 0.69
N LEU A 47 8.44 2.92 1.70
CA LEU A 47 7.72 1.66 1.52
C LEU A 47 6.21 1.83 1.75
N VAL A 48 5.81 2.74 2.63
CA VAL A 48 4.40 3.01 2.95
C VAL A 48 3.90 4.19 2.14
N PHE A 49 2.74 4.02 1.54
CA PHE A 49 2.03 5.02 0.76
C PHE A 49 0.66 5.27 1.39
N ARG A 50 0.10 6.46 1.16
CA ARG A 50 -1.28 6.78 1.50
C ARG A 50 -2.08 7.01 0.23
N ALA A 51 -3.20 6.31 0.09
CA ALA A 51 -4.07 6.43 -1.08
C ALA A 51 -4.84 7.76 -1.07
N GLU A 52 -4.70 8.57 -2.12
CA GLU A 52 -5.46 9.81 -2.31
C GLU A 52 -6.78 9.59 -3.08
N THR A 53 -6.87 8.44 -3.75
CA THR A 53 -8.04 7.98 -4.51
C THR A 53 -8.28 6.50 -4.23
N ASP A 54 -9.48 6.00 -4.54
CA ASP A 54 -9.67 4.56 -4.74
C ASP A 54 -8.77 4.08 -5.89
N ALA A 55 -8.38 2.81 -5.89
CA ALA A 55 -7.73 2.20 -7.04
C ALA A 55 -8.70 2.13 -8.24
N TYR A 56 -8.19 2.39 -9.44
CA TYR A 56 -8.97 2.41 -10.67
C TYR A 56 -8.15 1.86 -11.85
N TYR A 57 -8.82 1.44 -12.92
CA TYR A 57 -8.15 1.15 -14.18
C TYR A 57 -8.01 2.44 -14.99
N ASN A 58 -6.79 2.76 -15.43
CA ASN A 58 -6.56 3.88 -16.34
C ASN A 58 -6.99 3.53 -17.78
N ASN A 59 -6.84 4.48 -18.71
CA ASN A 59 -7.23 4.30 -20.12
C ASN A 59 -6.52 3.14 -20.86
N ASN A 60 -5.45 2.59 -20.28
CA ASN A 60 -4.71 1.44 -20.81
C ASN A 60 -5.08 0.11 -20.12
N ASN A 61 -6.15 0.08 -19.31
CA ASN A 61 -6.54 -1.04 -18.46
C ASN A 61 -5.46 -1.47 -17.44
N ILE A 62 -4.61 -0.53 -17.04
CA ILE A 62 -3.58 -0.76 -16.00
C ILE A 62 -4.13 -0.22 -14.68
N GLY A 63 -3.98 -1.01 -13.60
CA GLY A 63 -4.32 -0.58 -12.25
C GLY A 63 -3.48 0.63 -11.84
N ALA A 64 -4.16 1.70 -11.43
CA ALA A 64 -3.58 2.97 -11.04
C ALA A 64 -4.21 3.46 -9.74
N ILE A 65 -3.42 4.23 -8.98
CA ILE A 65 -3.85 4.90 -7.76
C ILE A 65 -3.02 6.18 -7.59
N GLN A 66 -3.64 7.26 -7.12
CA GLN A 66 -2.89 8.44 -6.69
C GLN A 66 -2.50 8.26 -5.23
N TYR A 67 -1.28 8.62 -4.87
CA TYR A 67 -0.78 8.43 -3.51
C TYR A 67 0.12 9.58 -3.04
N THR A 68 0.26 9.69 -1.72
CA THR A 68 1.22 10.56 -1.04
C THR A 68 2.11 9.75 -0.09
N ILE A 69 3.23 10.36 0.35
CA ILE A 69 4.09 9.79 1.39
C ILE A 69 3.62 10.32 2.77
N PRO A 70 3.20 9.44 3.69
CA PRO A 70 2.74 9.85 5.01
C PRO A 70 3.91 10.33 5.90
N ARG A 71 4.21 11.63 5.86
CA ARG A 71 5.35 12.22 6.60
C ARG A 71 5.24 12.19 8.13
N HIS A 72 4.06 11.95 8.71
CA HIS A 72 3.83 11.99 10.17
C HIS A 72 3.09 10.78 10.75
N GLU A 73 2.22 10.11 9.97
CA GLU A 73 1.44 8.96 10.44
C GLU A 73 2.32 7.73 10.75
N LEU A 74 3.46 7.59 10.06
CA LEU A 74 4.40 6.49 10.28
C LEU A 74 5.09 6.51 11.65
N LYS A 75 5.33 7.70 12.19
CA LYS A 75 5.95 7.83 13.51
C LYS A 75 4.99 7.33 14.61
N LEU A 76 3.68 7.52 14.40
CA LEU A 76 2.63 7.04 15.30
C LEU A 76 2.47 5.52 15.19
N ILE A 77 2.40 4.95 13.98
CA ILE A 77 2.23 3.50 13.79
C ILE A 77 3.48 2.72 14.25
N SER A 78 4.69 3.24 13.98
CA SER A 78 5.92 2.60 14.49
C SER A 78 6.05 2.68 16.01
N GLN A 79 5.63 3.77 16.67
CA GLN A 79 5.59 3.80 18.13
C GLN A 79 4.61 2.77 18.72
N SER A 80 3.46 2.55 18.08
CA SER A 80 2.49 1.52 18.49
C SER A 80 2.99 0.09 18.26
N ALA A 81 3.74 -0.15 17.18
CA ALA A 81 4.23 -1.48 16.80
C ALA A 81 5.44 -1.98 17.61
N TRP A 82 6.09 -1.11 18.38
CA TRP A 82 7.26 -1.43 19.21
C TRP A 82 7.03 -1.22 20.71
N SER A 83 5.79 -1.39 21.17
CA SER A 83 5.48 -1.44 22.61
C SER A 83 5.20 -2.88 23.02
N ASN A 84 6.25 -3.69 23.15
CA ASN A 84 6.23 -4.87 24.00
C ASN A 84 7.46 -4.79 24.90
N GLU A 85 7.21 -4.63 26.20
CA GLU A 85 8.17 -4.82 27.28
C GLU A 85 8.75 -6.24 27.29
#